data_AF-A0A931UN95-F1
#
_entry.id   AF-A0A931UN95-F1
#
_cell.length_a   1.000
_cell.length_b   1.000
_cell.length_c   1.000
_cell.angle_alpha   90.00
_cell.angle_beta   90.00
_cell.angle_gamma   90.00
#
_symmetry.space_group_name_H-M   'P 1'
#
loop_
_entity.id
_entity.type
_entity.pdbx_description
1 polymer ?
#
loop_
_entity_poly.entity_id
_entity_poly.type
_entity_poly.pdbx_seq_one_letter_code
_entity_poly.pdbx_strand_id
1 'polypeptide(L)'
;MLLDAHYPGWRARVNGREVPVLRANYAFRAVRIPEGESTVVYFYAPAAVRVGLVLSGLGLVLVAGVAVACLRARRKPVAPQVGTE
;
A
#
# COMPACT_ATOMS: atom_id res chain seq x y z
N MET A 1 11.47 -17.04 22.69
CA MET A 1 10.09 -16.54 22.79
C MET A 1 9.91 -15.47 21.73
N LEU A 2 9.20 -15.76 20.64
CA LEU A 2 8.91 -14.78 19.59
C LEU A 2 7.66 -13.99 20.01
N LEU A 3 7.79 -12.68 20.22
CA LEU A 3 6.67 -11.80 20.50
C LEU A 3 5.75 -11.73 19.27
N ASP A 4 4.79 -12.65 19.17
CA ASP A 4 3.66 -12.51 18.24
C ASP A 4 2.67 -11.49 18.84
N ALA A 5 3.16 -10.27 19.00
CA ALA A 5 2.41 -9.11 19.43
C ALA A 5 1.45 -8.74 18.30
N HIS A 6 0.29 -9.39 18.28
CA HIS A 6 -0.97 -8.92 17.70
C HIS A 6 -0.80 -7.84 16.61
N TYR A 7 -0.20 -8.20 15.48
CA TYR A 7 0.05 -7.22 14.43
C TYR A 7 -1.29 -6.84 13.79
N PRO A 8 -1.70 -5.55 13.82
CA PRO A 8 -2.95 -5.13 13.21
C PRO A 8 -2.89 -5.34 11.68
N GLY A 9 -3.94 -5.91 11.10
CA GLY A 9 -4.02 -6.16 9.64
C GLY A 9 -4.41 -7.58 9.23
N TRP A 10 -4.59 -8.49 10.19
CA TRP A 10 -5.18 -9.80 9.94
C TRP A 10 -6.69 -9.68 9.74
N ARG A 11 -7.17 -10.27 8.65
CA ARG A 11 -8.59 -10.37 8.33
C ARG A 11 -8.94 -11.83 8.12
N ALA A 12 -10.18 -12.18 8.40
CA ALA A 12 -10.66 -13.55 8.26
C ALA A 12 -11.96 -13.57 7.47
N ARG A 13 -12.15 -14.65 6.73
CA ARG A 13 -13.41 -14.98 6.07
C ARG A 13 -13.90 -16.32 6.57
N VAL A 14 -15.19 -16.42 6.86
CA VAL A 14 -15.88 -17.67 7.17
C VAL A 14 -16.91 -17.89 6.08
N ASN A 15 -16.80 -18.99 5.34
CA ASN A 15 -17.67 -19.33 4.21
C ASN A 15 -17.75 -18.17 3.18
N GLY A 16 -16.61 -17.54 2.90
CA GLY A 16 -16.50 -16.43 1.95
C GLY A 16 -16.90 -15.05 2.47
N ARG A 17 -17.54 -14.94 3.64
CA ARG A 17 -17.93 -13.66 4.25
C ARG A 17 -16.88 -13.14 5.21
N GLU A 18 -16.53 -11.85 5.11
CA GLU A 18 -15.53 -11.22 5.98
C GLU A 18 -16.09 -11.11 7.40
N VAL A 19 -15.33 -11.64 8.37
CA VAL A 19 -15.70 -11.63 9.78
C VAL A 19 -14.63 -10.89 10.59
N PRO A 20 -15.03 -10.18 11.67
CA PRO A 20 -14.06 -9.54 12.54
C PRO A 20 -13.19 -10.60 13.23
N VAL A 21 -11.87 -10.36 13.21
CA VAL A 21 -10.92 -11.14 14.00
C VAL A 21 -10.97 -10.60 15.43
N LEU A 22 -11.47 -11.43 16.34
CA LEU A 22 -11.57 -11.13 17.76
C LEU A 22 -10.25 -11.43 18.46
N ARG A 23 -9.96 -10.66 19.52
CA ARG A 23 -8.81 -10.92 20.40
C ARG A 23 -9.24 -11.87 21.51
N ALA A 24 -8.69 -13.08 21.52
CA ALA A 24 -8.92 -14.08 22.57
C ALA A 24 -7.70 -14.15 23.49
N ASN A 25 -7.94 -14.22 24.81
CA ASN A 25 -6.90 -14.39 25.84
C ASN A 25 -5.67 -13.48 25.65
N TYR A 26 -5.90 -12.23 25.25
CA TYR A 26 -4.90 -11.16 25.02
C TYR A 26 -3.83 -11.40 23.94
N ALA A 27 -3.51 -12.64 23.59
CA ALA A 27 -2.44 -13.01 22.65
C ALA A 27 -2.95 -13.76 21.41
N PHE A 28 -4.17 -14.30 21.44
CA PHE A 28 -4.68 -15.17 20.38
C PHE A 28 -5.72 -14.47 19.51
N ARG A 29 -5.88 -14.97 18.29
CA ARG A 29 -6.88 -14.51 17.32
C ARG A 29 -8.02 -15.52 17.28
N ALA A 30 -9.26 -15.06 17.32
CA ALA A 30 -10.45 -15.89 17.28
C ALA A 30 -11.43 -15.37 16.23
N VAL A 31 -12.20 -16.28 15.63
CA VAL A 31 -13.31 -15.96 14.72
C VAL A 31 -14.52 -16.77 15.15
N ARG A 32 -15.71 -16.16 15.09
CA ARG A 32 -16.95 -16.89 15.35
C ARG A 32 -17.28 -17.73 14.12
N ILE A 33 -17.46 -19.03 14.33
CA ILE A 33 -17.81 -20.00 13.28
C ILE A 33 -19.26 -20.45 13.54
N PRO A 34 -20.13 -20.50 12.50
CA PRO A 34 -21.47 -21.07 12.65
C PRO A 34 -21.40 -22.58 12.88
N GLU A 35 -22.50 -23.17 13.36
CA GLU A 35 -22.60 -24.61 13.55
C GLU A 35 -22.48 -25.38 12.21
N GLY A 36 -21.87 -26.56 12.25
CA GLY A 36 -21.62 -27.38 11.06
C GLY A 36 -20.26 -27.12 10.39
N GLU A 37 -20.12 -27.59 9.15
CA GLU A 37 -18.89 -27.40 8.39
C GLU A 37 -18.72 -25.95 7.95
N SER A 38 -17.55 -25.39 8.23
CA SER A 38 -17.21 -24.03 7.84
C SER A 38 -15.78 -23.94 7.35
N THR A 39 -15.58 -23.28 6.22
CA THR A 39 -14.26 -22.96 5.69
C THR A 39 -13.81 -21.62 6.23
N VAL A 40 -12.68 -21.61 6.94
CA VAL A 40 -12.06 -20.40 7.49
C VAL A 40 -10.83 -20.05 6.68
N VAL A 41 -10.79 -18.82 6.17
CA VAL A 41 -9.63 -18.29 5.43
C VAL A 41 -9.07 -17.08 6.19
N TYR A 42 -7.86 -17.21 6.71
CA TYR A 42 -7.09 -16.11 7.27
C TYR A 42 -6.19 -15.51 6.20
N PHE A 43 -6.19 -14.19 6.09
CA PHE A 43 -5.28 -13.49 5.19
C PHE A 43 -4.77 -12.20 5.80
N TYR A 44 -3.52 -11.89 5.51
CA TYR A 44 -2.86 -10.68 5.95
C TYR A 44 -3.07 -9.59 4.90
N ALA A 45 -3.77 -8.51 5.27
CA ALA A 45 -4.03 -7.39 4.37
C ALA A 45 -3.88 -6.06 5.12
N PRO A 46 -2.63 -5.67 5.43
CA PRO A 46 -2.35 -4.43 6.14
C PRO A 46 -2.71 -3.22 5.29
N ALA A 47 -3.42 -2.26 5.90
CA ALA A 47 -3.74 -0.99 5.24
C ALA A 47 -2.49 -0.22 4.81
N ALA A 48 -1.39 -0.36 5.56
CA ALA A 48 -0.11 0.28 5.29
C ALA A 48 0.47 -0.06 3.92
N VAL A 49 0.32 -1.30 3.44
CA VAL A 49 0.82 -1.70 2.11
C VAL A 49 0.08 -0.96 1.01
N ARG A 50 -1.25 -0.83 1.14
CA ARG A 50 -2.08 -0.09 0.18
C ARG A 50 -1.77 1.41 0.20
N VAL A 51 -1.60 2.00 1.37
CA VAL A 51 -1.20 3.41 1.50
C VAL A 51 0.20 3.64 0.93
N GLY A 52 1.16 2.77 1.26
CA GLY A 52 2.52 2.83 0.74
C GLY A 52 2.57 2.73 -0.78
N LEU A 53 1.74 1.87 -1.39
CA LEU A 53 1.64 1.74 -2.83
C LEU A 53 1.15 3.05 -3.49
N VAL A 54 0.12 3.67 -2.93
CA VAL A 54 -0.40 4.96 -3.42
C VAL A 54 0.66 6.05 -3.29
N LEU A 55 1.31 6.16 -2.13
CA LEU A 55 2.38 7.14 -1.90
C LEU A 55 3.57 6.95 -2.84
N SER A 56 3.97 5.70 -3.08
CA SER A 56 5.05 5.37 -4.02
C SER A 56 4.68 5.78 -5.45
N GLY A 57 3.43 5.52 -5.86
CA GLY A 57 2.92 5.95 -7.17
C GLY A 57 2.93 7.48 -7.32
N LEU A 58 2.45 8.21 -6.32
CA LEU A 58 2.47 9.67 -6.31
C LEU A 58 3.89 10.23 -6.37
N GLY A 59 4.82 9.63 -5.61
CA GLY A 59 6.24 10.00 -5.65
C GLY A 59 6.86 9.79 -7.03
N LEU A 60 6.55 8.65 -7.67
CA LEU A 60 7.05 8.35 -9.01
C LEU A 60 6.54 9.36 -10.05
N VAL A 61 5.26 9.72 -9.98
CA VAL A 61 4.65 10.73 -10.86
C VAL A 61 5.31 12.10 -10.66
N LEU A 62 5.57 12.49 -9.42
CA LEU A 62 6.25 13.75 -9.11
C LEU A 62 7.66 13.79 -9.69
N VAL A 63 8.44 12.73 -9.48
CA VAL A 63 9.82 12.61 -10.00
C VAL A 63 9.82 12.64 -11.52
N ALA A 64 8.91 11.90 -12.17
CA ALA A 64 8.78 11.91 -13.62
C ALA A 64 8.40 13.31 -14.15
N GLY A 65 7.47 14.01 -13.49
CA GLY A 65 7.08 15.37 -13.83
C GLY A 65 8.24 16.36 -13.77
N VAL A 66 9.03 16.32 -12.69
CA VAL A 66 10.24 17.15 -12.54
C VAL A 66 11.28 16.80 -13.59
N ALA A 67 11.53 15.52 -13.85
CA ALA A 67 12.47 15.08 -14.87
C ALA A 67 12.07 15.61 -16.26
N VAL A 68 10.80 15.48 -16.64
CA VAL A 68 10.27 16.00 -17.91
C VAL A 68 10.41 17.52 -17.98
N ALA A 69 10.09 18.25 -16.91
CA ALA A 69 10.23 19.70 -16.86
C ALA A 69 11.69 20.15 -17.03
N CYS A 70 12.63 19.50 -16.33
CA CYS A 70 14.07 19.73 -16.47
C CYS A 70 14.57 19.46 -17.88
N LEU A 71 14.15 18.35 -18.50
CA LEU A 71 14.51 18.02 -19.88
C LEU A 71 13.95 19.03 -20.88
N ARG A 72 12.72 19.51 -20.68
CA ARG A 72 12.12 20.58 -21.50
C ARG A 72 12.84 21.92 -21.34
N ALA A 73 13.25 22.27 -20.12
CA ALA A 73 14.00 23.49 -19.85
C ALA A 73 15.39 23.46 -20.53
N ARG A 74 16.06 22.29 -20.53
CA ARG A 74 17.34 22.08 -21.24
C ARG A 74 17.21 22.11 -22.77
N ARG A 75 15.99 21.90 -23.31
CA ARG A 75 15.72 21.98 -24.75
C ARG A 75 15.40 23.39 -25.24
N LYS A 76 15.32 24.42 -24.37
CA LYS A 76 15.23 25.80 -24.84
C LYS A 76 16.49 26.11 -25.66
N PRO A 77 16.39 26.35 -26.98
CA PRO A 77 17.55 26.66 -27.80
C PRO A 77 18.13 27.99 -27.30
N VAL A 78 19.45 28.04 -27.09
CA VAL A 78 20.16 29.31 -26.99
C VAL A 78 19.88 30.03 -28.30
N ALA A 79 19.12 31.13 -28.23
CA ALA A 79 18.86 31.98 -29.39
C ALA A 79 20.22 32.44 -29.95
N PRO A 80 20.49 32.29 -31.26
CA PRO A 80 21.73 32.78 -31.82
C PRO A 80 21.74 34.30 -31.66
N GLN A 81 22.70 34.80 -30.89
CA GLN A 81 23.02 36.22 -30.83
C GLN A 81 23.65 36.57 -32.18
N VAL A 82 22.83 36.95 -33.16
CA VAL A 82 23.30 37.56 -34.40
C VAL A 82 23.62 39.02 -34.07
N GLY A 83 24.80 39.21 -33.48
CA GLY A 83 25.44 40.52 -33.40
C GLY A 83 25.95 40.88 -34.79
N THR A 84 25.34 41.91 -35.36
CA THR A 84 25.71 42.53 -36.62
C THR A 84 26.80 43.55 -36.28
N GLU A 85 28.04 43.31 -36.71
CA GLU A 85 29.04 44.35 -36.98
C GLU A 85 29.87 43.93 -38.20
#